data_AF-A0A0G1IUD7-F1
#
_entry.id   AF-A0A0G1IUD7-F1
#
_cell.length_a   1.000
_cell.length_b   1.000
_cell.length_c   1.000
_cell.angle_alpha   90.00
_cell.angle_beta   90.00
_cell.angle_gamma   90.00
#
_symmetry.space_group_name_H-M   'P 1'
#
loop_
_entity.id
_entity.type
_entity.pdbx_description
1 polymer ?
#
loop_
_entity_poly.entity_id
_entity_poly.type
_entity_poly.pdbx_seq_one_letter_code
_entity_poly.pdbx_strand_id
1 'polypeptide(L)'
;MEDIHDITPPIFPHISYLPLYVLLGLLLSILVFALADAFSKKISRKAKSILIPSSVPPQIDYKARAQLRLQKARHLMEESRFDEYFLEVSSLVKEYLGDVHNVSAEEMTSSELLKTFSTISQLPLFFELCYRYEFAGVSAQKQDAEIIFSLAQEIMEKSGASL
;
A
#
# COMPACT_ATOMS: atom_id res chain seq x y z
N MET A 1 -49.32 38.49 71.72
CA MET A 1 -47.87 38.41 71.97
C MET A 1 -47.38 37.29 71.08
N GLU A 2 -47.04 37.64 69.83
CA GLU A 2 -46.55 36.67 68.84
C GLU A 2 -45.09 36.34 69.11
N ASP A 3 -44.82 35.04 69.15
CA ASP A 3 -43.54 34.39 69.36
C ASP A 3 -42.74 34.43 68.05
N ILE A 4 -41.64 35.18 68.04
CA ILE A 4 -40.79 35.35 66.86
C ILE A 4 -39.76 34.22 66.88
N HIS A 5 -39.97 33.21 66.03
CA HIS A 5 -39.00 32.14 65.85
C HIS A 5 -37.76 32.63 65.09
N ASP A 6 -36.60 32.36 65.67
CA ASP A 6 -35.30 32.63 65.08
C ASP A 6 -35.12 31.77 63.82
N ILE A 7 -34.97 32.42 62.66
CA ILE A 7 -34.77 31.76 61.37
C ILE A 7 -33.29 31.43 61.20
N THR A 8 -32.94 30.15 61.18
CA THR A 8 -31.58 29.70 60.87
C THR A 8 -31.18 30.10 59.44
N PRO A 9 -29.96 30.62 59.23
CA PRO A 9 -29.51 31.04 57.90
C PRO A 9 -29.35 29.84 56.94
N PRO A 10 -29.54 30.05 55.63
CA PRO A 10 -29.42 29.00 54.64
C PRO A 10 -27.97 28.50 54.53
N ILE A 11 -27.81 27.18 54.58
CA ILE A 11 -26.51 26.50 54.45
C ILE A 11 -26.21 26.34 52.95
N PHE A 12 -25.15 26.98 52.46
CA PHE A 12 -24.70 26.80 51.08
C PHE A 12 -23.83 25.54 50.98
N PRO A 13 -24.22 24.50 50.21
CA PRO A 13 -23.38 23.34 50.04
C PRO A 13 -22.16 23.70 49.17
N HIS A 14 -20.96 23.43 49.67
CA HIS A 14 -19.73 23.49 48.87
C HIS A 14 -19.72 22.33 47.86
N ILE A 15 -20.33 22.56 46.70
CA ILE A 15 -20.34 21.59 45.61
C ILE A 15 -18.94 21.55 44.99
N SER A 16 -18.23 20.46 45.24
CA SER A 16 -16.92 20.22 44.63
C SER A 16 -17.11 19.69 43.21
N TYR A 17 -16.57 20.39 42.21
CA TYR A 17 -16.59 19.98 40.80
C TYR A 17 -15.50 18.95 40.45
N LEU A 18 -14.65 18.61 41.41
CA LEU A 18 -13.57 17.62 41.28
C LEU A 18 -14.05 16.27 40.67
N PRO A 19 -15.14 15.62 41.15
CA PRO A 19 -15.66 14.40 40.53
C PRO A 19 -16.11 14.59 39.08
N LEU A 20 -16.59 15.77 38.69
CA LEU A 20 -16.99 16.07 37.31
C LEU A 20 -15.78 16.05 36.37
N TYR A 21 -14.65 16.64 36.79
CA TYR A 21 -13.41 16.63 36.00
C TYR A 21 -12.81 15.23 35.87
N VAL A 22 -12.90 14.42 36.92
CA VAL A 22 -12.45 13.01 36.88
C VAL A 22 -13.30 12.20 35.91
N LEU A 23 -14.63 12.38 35.93
CA LEU A 23 -15.54 11.72 34.99
C LEU A 23 -15.26 12.13 33.54
N LEU A 24 -15.06 13.43 33.29
CA LEU A 24 -14.75 13.96 31.96
C LEU A 24 -13.42 13.43 31.43
N GLY A 25 -12.39 13.37 32.26
CA GLY A 25 -11.08 12.82 31.91
C GLY A 25 -11.15 11.32 31.58
N LEU A 26 -11.93 10.56 32.33
CA LEU A 26 -12.15 9.13 32.07
C LEU A 26 -12.86 8.91 30.72
N LEU A 27 -13.87 9.72 30.42
CA LEU A 27 -14.62 9.65 29.16
C LEU A 27 -13.75 10.01 27.94
N LEU A 28 -12.90 11.03 28.09
CA LEU A 28 -11.88 11.40 27.08
C LEU A 28 -10.86 10.28 26.86
N SER A 29 -10.38 9.65 27.93
CA SER A 29 -9.41 8.55 27.83
C SER A 29 -9.99 7.36 27.06
N ILE A 30 -11.24 6.97 27.34
CA ILE A 30 -11.95 5.91 26.63
C ILE A 30 -12.10 6.25 25.15
N LEU A 31 -12.46 7.51 24.83
CA LEU A 31 -12.61 7.96 23.44
C LEU A 31 -11.29 7.87 22.66
N VAL A 32 -10.18 8.32 23.25
CA VAL A 32 -8.85 8.24 22.62
C VAL A 32 -8.45 6.78 22.38
N PHE A 33 -8.70 5.89 23.35
CA PHE A 33 -8.40 4.46 23.22
C PHE A 33 -9.23 3.79 22.12
N ALA A 34 -10.53 4.10 22.05
CA ALA A 34 -11.42 3.57 21.02
C ALA A 34 -11.02 4.04 19.61
N LEU A 35 -10.61 5.31 19.48
CA LEU A 35 -10.09 5.85 18.22
C LEU A 35 -8.77 5.16 17.83
N ALA A 36 -7.82 5.04 18.75
CA ALA A 36 -6.54 4.37 18.49
C ALA A 36 -6.72 2.91 18.02
N ASP A 37 -7.63 2.16 18.64
CA ASP A 37 -7.95 0.78 18.25
C ASP A 37 -8.65 0.72 16.87
N ALA A 38 -9.60 1.62 16.61
CA ALA A 38 -10.28 1.71 15.32
C ALA A 38 -9.32 2.05 14.16
N PHE A 39 -8.39 2.98 14.38
CA PHE A 39 -7.37 3.34 13.39
C PHE A 39 -6.34 2.21 13.17
N SER A 40 -5.90 1.54 14.24
CA SER A 40 -4.98 0.41 14.16
C SER A 40 -5.61 -0.77 13.40
N LYS A 41 -6.89 -1.05 13.63
CA LYS A 41 -7.65 -2.08 12.90
C LYS A 41 -7.89 -1.69 11.43
N LYS A 42 -8.12 -0.41 11.12
CA LYS A 42 -8.32 0.06 9.74
C LYS A 42 -7.03 -0.01 8.90
N ILE A 43 -5.88 0.28 9.51
CA ILE A 43 -4.57 0.14 8.87
C ILE A 43 -4.24 -1.34 8.63
N SER A 44 -4.51 -2.22 9.60
CA SER A 44 -4.26 -3.66 9.46
C SER A 44 -5.21 -4.36 8.49
N ARG A 45 -6.45 -3.85 8.33
CA ARG A 45 -7.43 -4.40 7.37
C ARG A 45 -7.15 -4.01 5.92
N LYS A 46 -6.47 -2.88 5.67
CA LYS A 46 -6.00 -2.50 4.33
C LYS A 46 -4.71 -3.22 3.92
N ALA A 47 -3.94 -3.70 4.90
CA ALA A 47 -2.76 -4.55 4.68
C ALA A 47 -3.09 -6.04 4.54
N LYS A 48 -4.35 -6.44 4.79
CA LYS A 48 -4.83 -7.74 4.31
C LYS A 48 -5.04 -7.58 2.81
N SER A 49 -4.07 -8.09 2.06
CA SER A 49 -4.22 -8.36 0.64
C SER A 49 -5.62 -8.89 0.40
N ILE A 50 -6.28 -8.34 -0.62
CA ILE A 50 -7.47 -8.94 -1.20
C ILE A 50 -6.97 -10.27 -1.75
N LEU A 51 -6.94 -11.30 -0.90
CA LEU A 51 -6.75 -12.68 -1.31
C LEU A 51 -7.97 -12.98 -2.15
N ILE A 52 -7.81 -12.82 -3.46
CA ILE A 52 -8.80 -13.24 -4.43
C ILE A 52 -9.06 -14.72 -4.13
N PRO A 53 -10.33 -15.14 -3.95
CA PRO A 53 -10.64 -16.55 -3.77
C PRO A 53 -10.00 -17.33 -4.91
N SER A 54 -9.17 -18.31 -4.56
CA SER A 54 -8.40 -19.14 -5.48
C SER A 54 -9.35 -19.92 -6.40
N SER A 55 -9.81 -19.25 -7.45
CA SER A 55 -10.19 -19.89 -8.69
C SER A 55 -8.87 -20.34 -9.27
N VAL A 56 -8.44 -21.57 -8.99
CA VAL A 56 -7.27 -22.20 -9.63
C VAL A 56 -7.44 -21.98 -11.13
N PRO A 57 -6.68 -21.04 -11.74
CA PRO A 57 -6.77 -20.87 -13.17
C PRO A 57 -6.20 -22.15 -13.78
N PRO A 58 -6.58 -22.51 -15.02
CA PRO A 58 -5.84 -23.55 -15.74
C PRO A 58 -4.34 -23.28 -15.61
N GLN A 59 -3.50 -24.32 -15.57
CA GLN A 59 -2.03 -24.24 -15.45
C GLN A 59 -1.45 -23.29 -16.52
N ILE A 60 -1.55 -21.99 -16.26
CA ILE A 60 -0.99 -20.93 -17.06
C ILE A 60 0.38 -20.78 -16.45
N ASP A 61 1.39 -21.16 -17.21
CA ASP A 61 2.75 -20.80 -16.89
C ASP A 61 2.87 -19.28 -17.03
N TYR A 62 2.60 -18.58 -15.92
CA TYR A 62 2.65 -17.12 -15.82
C TYR A 62 4.01 -16.59 -16.27
N LYS A 63 5.08 -17.37 -16.03
CA LYS A 63 6.42 -17.04 -16.49
C LYS A 63 6.51 -17.13 -18.00
N ALA A 64 6.03 -18.20 -18.63
CA ALA A 64 6.02 -18.30 -20.09
C ALA A 64 5.19 -17.19 -20.75
N ARG A 65 4.03 -16.83 -20.18
CA ARG A 65 3.20 -15.72 -20.67
C ARG A 65 3.93 -14.38 -20.56
N ALA A 66 4.50 -14.08 -19.39
CA ALA A 66 5.23 -12.84 -19.14
C ALA A 66 6.46 -12.74 -20.05
N GLN A 67 7.21 -13.82 -20.22
CA GLN A 67 8.37 -13.88 -21.13
C GLN A 67 7.95 -13.62 -22.59
N LEU A 68 6.84 -14.21 -23.05
CA LEU A 68 6.35 -13.96 -24.40
C LEU A 68 5.97 -12.49 -24.61
N ARG A 69 5.29 -11.86 -23.64
CA ARG A 69 4.96 -10.43 -23.73
C ARG A 69 6.20 -9.55 -23.65
N LEU A 70 7.18 -9.90 -22.81
CA LEU A 70 8.44 -9.16 -22.70
C LEU A 70 9.23 -9.20 -24.02
N GLN A 71 9.28 -10.37 -24.67
CA GLN A 71 9.87 -10.51 -26.00
C GLN A 71 9.13 -9.70 -27.05
N LYS A 72 7.79 -9.63 -26.99
CA LYS A 72 7.02 -8.75 -27.87
C LYS A 72 7.33 -7.29 -27.61
N ALA A 73 7.46 -6.85 -26.36
CA ALA A 73 7.80 -5.47 -26.02
C ALA A 73 9.15 -5.03 -26.64
N ARG A 74 10.06 -5.98 -26.93
CA ARG A 74 11.33 -5.69 -27.61
C ARG A 74 11.16 -4.98 -28.96
N HIS A 75 10.07 -5.21 -29.70
CA HIS A 75 9.84 -4.49 -30.96
C HIS A 75 9.70 -2.98 -30.74
N LEU A 76 9.11 -2.54 -29.61
CA LEU A 76 8.96 -1.12 -29.27
C LEU A 76 10.33 -0.46 -29.07
N MET A 77 11.27 -1.20 -28.48
CA MET A 77 12.65 -0.75 -28.33
C MET A 77 13.37 -0.62 -29.70
N GLU A 78 13.10 -1.51 -30.64
CA GLU A 78 13.65 -1.46 -32.01
C GLU A 78 13.07 -0.29 -32.81
N GLU A 79 11.79 0.00 -32.63
CA GLU A 79 11.09 1.15 -33.23
C GLU A 79 11.41 2.49 -32.54
N SER A 80 12.28 2.50 -31.52
CA SER A 80 12.59 3.69 -30.70
C SER A 80 11.38 4.31 -29.98
N ARG A 81 10.33 3.51 -29.75
CA ARG A 81 9.12 3.87 -29.00
C ARG A 81 9.31 3.57 -27.52
N PHE A 82 10.27 4.26 -26.91
CA PHE A 82 10.72 3.96 -25.56
C PHE A 82 9.67 4.25 -24.49
N ASP A 83 8.87 5.30 -24.64
CA ASP A 83 7.82 5.65 -23.66
C ASP A 83 6.80 4.52 -23.53
N GLU A 84 6.35 3.97 -24.66
CA GLU A 84 5.43 2.83 -24.71
C GLU A 84 6.09 1.55 -24.20
N TYR A 85 7.38 1.37 -24.48
CA TYR A 85 8.15 0.26 -23.96
C TYR A 85 8.20 0.25 -22.42
N PHE A 86 8.49 1.38 -21.76
CA PHE A 86 8.56 1.43 -20.30
C PHE A 86 7.20 1.24 -19.63
N LEU A 87 6.14 1.80 -20.23
CA LEU A 87 4.77 1.57 -19.78
C LEU A 87 4.39 0.10 -19.88
N GLU A 88 4.67 -0.55 -21.01
CA GLU A 88 4.35 -1.96 -21.21
C GLU A 88 5.15 -2.86 -20.26
N VAL A 89 6.46 -2.64 -20.13
CA VAL A 89 7.32 -3.48 -19.27
C VAL A 89 7.00 -3.28 -17.79
N SER A 90 6.73 -2.05 -17.34
CA SER A 90 6.33 -1.80 -15.95
C SER A 90 4.97 -2.42 -15.62
N SER A 91 4.00 -2.34 -16.53
CA SER A 91 2.70 -2.98 -16.40
C SER A 91 2.83 -4.50 -16.33
N LEU A 92 3.60 -5.08 -17.24
CA LEU A 92 3.85 -6.53 -17.32
C LEU A 92 4.49 -7.08 -16.04
N VAL A 93 5.49 -6.39 -15.48
CA VAL A 93 6.12 -6.81 -14.22
C VAL A 93 5.12 -6.78 -13.06
N LYS A 94 4.23 -5.78 -13.00
CA LYS A 94 3.17 -5.72 -11.99
C LYS A 94 2.17 -6.87 -12.15
N GLU A 95 1.66 -7.09 -13.36
CA GLU A 95 0.74 -8.18 -13.68
C GLU A 95 1.35 -9.54 -13.29
N TYR A 96 2.61 -9.78 -13.69
CA TYR A 96 3.33 -11.01 -13.36
C TYR A 96 3.47 -11.24 -11.85
N LEU A 97 3.86 -10.21 -11.09
CA LEU A 97 3.96 -10.31 -9.63
C LEU A 97 2.59 -10.53 -8.99
N GLY A 98 1.54 -9.91 -9.53
CA GLY A 98 0.17 -10.11 -9.08
C GLY A 98 -0.32 -11.53 -9.29
N ASP A 99 -0.09 -12.07 -10.49
CA ASP A 99 -0.44 -13.43 -10.88
C ASP A 99 0.29 -14.48 -10.02
N VAL A 100 1.62 -14.34 -9.86
CA VAL A 100 2.44 -15.31 -9.13
C VAL A 100 2.11 -15.35 -7.63
N HIS A 101 1.81 -14.20 -7.03
CA HIS A 101 1.55 -14.10 -5.59
C HIS A 101 0.06 -14.03 -5.24
N ASN A 102 -0.83 -14.10 -6.24
CA ASN A 102 -2.28 -13.95 -6.11
C ASN A 102 -2.68 -12.65 -5.37
N VAL A 103 -2.09 -11.53 -5.80
CA VAL A 103 -2.32 -10.18 -5.27
C VAL A 103 -2.74 -9.24 -6.40
N SER A 104 -3.63 -8.28 -6.13
CA SER A 104 -4.01 -7.22 -7.07
C SER A 104 -2.88 -6.18 -7.26
N ALA A 105 -1.77 -6.59 -7.88
CA ALA A 105 -0.56 -5.78 -8.02
C ALA A 105 -0.73 -4.59 -8.98
N GLU A 106 -1.67 -4.65 -9.93
CA GLU A 106 -1.98 -3.53 -10.83
C GLU A 106 -2.60 -2.34 -10.10
N GLU A 107 -3.40 -2.60 -9.07
CA GLU A 107 -4.06 -1.57 -8.27
C GLU A 107 -3.14 -0.96 -7.20
N MET A 108 -1.95 -1.53 -7.03
CA MET A 108 -0.97 -1.08 -6.04
C MET A 108 -0.10 0.06 -6.56
N THR A 109 0.17 1.02 -5.67
CA THR A 109 1.22 2.00 -5.91
C THR A 109 2.59 1.32 -5.91
N SER A 110 3.58 1.91 -6.59
CA SER A 110 4.98 1.45 -6.52
C SER A 110 5.48 1.31 -5.08
N SER A 111 5.13 2.26 -4.21
CA SER A 111 5.53 2.22 -2.80
C SER A 111 4.95 1.03 -2.05
N GLU A 112 3.73 0.60 -2.38
CA GLU A 112 3.09 -0.59 -1.82
C GLU A 112 3.70 -1.85 -2.41
N LEU A 113 3.98 -1.87 -3.72
CA LEU A 113 4.66 -2.99 -4.39
C LEU A 113 6.04 -3.26 -3.78
N LEU A 114 6.84 -2.21 -3.56
CA LEU A 114 8.17 -2.33 -2.96
C LEU A 114 8.11 -2.85 -1.51
N LYS A 115 7.06 -2.53 -0.77
CA LYS A 115 6.85 -3.06 0.58
C LYS A 115 6.45 -4.53 0.55
N THR A 116 5.49 -4.88 -0.31
CA THR A 116 4.97 -6.24 -0.46
C THR A 116 6.03 -7.20 -0.99
N PHE A 117 6.84 -6.77 -1.96
CA PHE A 117 7.87 -7.57 -2.61
C PHE A 117 9.28 -7.13 -2.19
N SER A 118 9.46 -6.79 -0.92
CA SER A 118 10.73 -6.31 -0.35
C SER A 118 11.88 -7.33 -0.43
N THR A 119 11.57 -8.61 -0.65
CA THR A 119 12.54 -9.68 -0.88
C THR A 119 13.19 -9.64 -2.27
N ILE A 120 12.58 -8.93 -3.23
CA ILE A 120 13.09 -8.81 -4.61
C ILE A 120 13.99 -7.58 -4.71
N SER A 121 15.31 -7.79 -4.54
CA SER A 121 16.31 -6.72 -4.51
C SER A 121 16.37 -5.82 -5.76
N GLN A 122 15.94 -6.33 -6.91
CA GLN A 122 15.95 -5.64 -8.20
C GLN A 122 14.79 -4.65 -8.36
N LEU A 123 13.70 -4.87 -7.62
CA LEU A 123 12.44 -4.16 -7.82
C LEU A 123 12.54 -2.64 -7.59
N PRO A 124 13.28 -2.14 -6.56
CA PRO A 124 13.48 -0.70 -6.38
C PRO A 124 14.17 -0.05 -7.58
N LEU A 125 15.28 -0.63 -8.04
CA LEU A 125 16.06 -0.11 -9.17
C LEU A 125 15.23 -0.13 -10.46
N PHE A 126 14.46 -1.19 -10.69
CA PHE A 126 13.58 -1.31 -11.85
C PHE A 126 12.56 -0.17 -11.93
N PHE A 127 11.83 0.10 -10.83
CA PHE A 127 10.82 1.16 -10.81
C PHE A 127 11.44 2.55 -10.87
N GLU A 128 12.60 2.76 -10.24
CA GLU A 128 13.34 4.02 -10.33
C GLU A 128 13.67 4.36 -11.78
N LEU A 129 14.20 3.37 -12.53
CA LEU A 129 14.53 3.55 -13.94
C LEU A 129 13.29 3.77 -14.79
N CYS A 130 12.23 2.96 -14.64
CA CYS A 130 11.00 3.13 -15.41
C CYS A 130 10.40 4.53 -15.21
N TYR A 131 10.31 5.00 -13.96
CA TYR A 131 9.72 6.29 -13.62
C TYR A 131 10.55 7.48 -14.05
N ARG A 132 11.87 7.33 -14.10
CA ARG A 132 12.74 8.36 -14.66
C ARG A 132 12.36 8.68 -16.11
N TYR A 133 12.06 7.68 -16.92
CA TYR A 133 11.69 7.89 -18.32
C TYR A 133 10.20 8.21 -18.50
N GLU A 134 9.33 7.60 -17.69
CA GLU A 134 7.89 7.84 -17.75
C GLU A 134 7.49 9.27 -17.30
N PHE A 135 8.15 9.81 -16.26
CA PHE A 135 7.70 11.05 -15.61
C PHE A 135 8.71 12.21 -15.66
N ALA A 136 10.01 11.94 -15.77
CA ALA A 136 11.01 13.02 -15.66
C ALA A 136 11.30 13.72 -17.01
N GLY A 137 10.64 13.32 -18.11
CA GLY A 137 10.83 13.92 -19.43
C GLY A 137 12.25 13.75 -19.99
N VAL A 138 12.99 12.76 -19.49
CA VAL A 138 14.35 12.43 -19.94
C VAL A 138 14.24 11.58 -21.19
N SER A 139 14.95 11.96 -22.26
CA SER A 139 15.04 11.15 -23.46
C SER A 139 15.73 9.82 -23.16
N ALA A 140 14.97 8.74 -23.33
CA ALA A 140 15.46 7.40 -23.12
C ALA A 140 16.43 6.97 -24.23
N GLN A 141 17.43 6.17 -23.83
CA GLN A 141 18.35 5.55 -24.76
C GLN A 141 18.09 4.05 -24.84
N LYS A 142 18.49 3.44 -25.96
CA LYS A 142 18.41 1.99 -26.14
C LYS A 142 19.13 1.22 -25.03
N GLN A 143 20.23 1.76 -24.50
CA GLN A 143 20.97 1.14 -23.40
C GLN A 143 20.10 1.02 -22.13
N ASP A 144 19.32 2.05 -21.81
CA ASP A 144 18.44 2.06 -20.64
C ASP A 144 17.30 1.04 -20.80
N ALA A 145 16.76 0.91 -22.01
CA ALA A 145 15.74 -0.08 -22.32
C ALA A 145 16.24 -1.52 -22.17
N GLU A 146 17.48 -1.81 -22.59
CA GLU A 146 18.14 -3.12 -22.40
C GLU A 146 18.41 -3.41 -20.91
N ILE A 147 18.80 -2.39 -20.12
CA ILE A 147 18.97 -2.54 -18.67
C ILE A 147 17.63 -2.93 -18.02
N ILE A 148 16.56 -2.18 -18.32
CA ILE A 148 15.21 -2.46 -17.81
C ILE A 148 14.73 -3.85 -18.25
N PHE A 149 15.03 -4.26 -19.48
CA PHE A 149 14.73 -5.61 -19.98
C PHE A 149 15.38 -6.69 -19.09
N SER A 150 16.68 -6.56 -18.84
CA SER A 150 17.44 -7.52 -18.03
C SER A 150 16.93 -7.58 -16.59
N LEU A 151 16.60 -6.43 -15.99
CA LEU A 151 16.01 -6.35 -14.65
C LEU A 151 14.65 -7.04 -14.59
N ALA A 152 13.80 -6.83 -15.58
CA ALA A 152 12.50 -7.49 -15.67
C ALA A 152 12.64 -9.02 -15.72
N GLN A 153 13.60 -9.54 -16.49
CA GLN A 153 13.89 -10.98 -16.54
C GLN A 153 14.35 -11.51 -15.18
N GLU A 154 15.28 -10.81 -14.51
CA GLU A 154 15.80 -11.23 -13.21
C GLU A 154 14.69 -11.25 -12.13
N ILE A 155 13.80 -10.25 -12.15
CA ILE A 155 12.62 -10.20 -11.27
C ILE A 155 11.72 -11.42 -11.51
N MET A 156 11.45 -11.76 -12.78
CA MET A 156 10.64 -12.93 -13.13
C MET A 156 11.28 -14.25 -12.69
N GLU A 157 12.61 -14.37 -12.80
CA GLU A 157 13.32 -15.58 -12.38
C GLU A 157 13.30 -15.76 -10.85
N LYS A 158 13.60 -14.70 -10.10
CA LYS A 158 13.66 -14.78 -8.63
C LYS A 158 12.29 -14.93 -7.99
N SER A 159 11.27 -14.26 -8.52
CA SER A 159 9.91 -14.38 -8.01
C SER A 159 9.31 -15.76 -8.27
N GLY A 160 9.60 -16.37 -9.43
CA GLY A 160 9.14 -17.72 -9.75
C GLY A 160 9.84 -18.84 -8.98
N ALA A 161 11.03 -18.61 -8.44
CA ALA A 161 11.80 -19.60 -7.68
C ALA A 161 11.42 -19.72 -6.19
N SER A 162 10.53 -18.86 -5.70
CA SER A 162 10.11 -18.80 -4.28
C SER A 162 8.80 -19.55 -3.98
N LEU A 163 8.26 -20.27 -4.95
CA LEU A 163 7.10 -21.18 -4.85
C LEU A 163 7.56 -22.64 -4.87
#